data_AF-A0A061FRR4-F1
#
_entry.id   AF-A0A061FRR4-F1
#
_cell.length_a   1.000
_cell.length_b   1.000
_cell.length_c   1.000
_cell.angle_alpha   90.00
_cell.angle_beta   90.00
_cell.angle_gamma   90.00
#
_symmetry.space_group_name_H-M   'P 1'
#
loop_
_entity.id
_entity.type
_entity.pdbx_description
1 polymer ?
#
loop_
_entity_poly.entity_id
_entity_poly.type
_entity_poly.pdbx_seq_one_letter_code
_entity_poly.pdbx_strand_id
1 'polypeptide(L)'
;MSVGTEIAYGESMVPDYDWEQFLDHNWDRDIVNQETAKFPQLIPQSDKNQRPHKVSFFLEKAESLEVIKALSECLEKRGLDVKIIYSNGTALDVLPKGAGKGQALAYLLKKFKADGRVPLNTLVCGDSGNDAELFIVPEVYGVMVSNAQEELLQWHAENVKGNPHILRSTERCASGIVQAIEKFTLGPNVSPRDIRDFRKCRVNIFSPGHEVVKFYLFYERWRCAEVEKSDQLMQSLKSSFYLLGTFVHPSGIEQPLNKCMDMMERLYGDKLGKKYRVWLDWVSAAQIDLNSWLVKFDKWESTGETRQCCLTTVLLTTKQAEEPEAFTWMHIHQTWLDGLEAKDQTTWFF
;
A
#
# COMPACT_ATOMS: atom_id res chain seq x y z
N MET A 1 13.31 -10.38 -6.70
CA MET A 1 11.91 -10.06 -7.12
C MET A 1 11.42 -11.11 -8.10
N SER A 2 10.14 -11.50 -8.03
CA SER A 2 9.51 -12.48 -8.94
C SER A 2 9.29 -11.95 -10.35
N VAL A 3 9.17 -10.64 -10.55
CA VAL A 3 8.97 -9.99 -11.87
C VAL A 3 7.68 -10.48 -12.54
N GLY A 4 6.63 -10.62 -11.74
CA GLY A 4 5.30 -11.02 -12.22
C GLY A 4 5.16 -12.52 -12.47
N THR A 5 6.05 -13.36 -11.94
CA THR A 5 5.89 -14.84 -12.02
C THR A 5 5.11 -15.42 -10.86
N GLU A 6 4.78 -14.62 -9.85
CA GLU A 6 4.09 -15.08 -8.64
C GLU A 6 3.02 -14.06 -8.27
N ILE A 7 1.83 -14.56 -7.95
CA ILE A 7 0.72 -13.81 -7.38
C ILE A 7 0.33 -14.54 -6.09
N ALA A 8 0.15 -13.78 -5.01
CA ALA A 8 -0.22 -14.33 -3.71
C ALA A 8 -1.22 -13.41 -3.00
N TYR A 9 -2.06 -14.01 -2.15
CA TYR A 9 -3.17 -13.32 -1.49
C TYR A 9 -3.07 -13.34 0.02
N GLY A 10 -3.46 -12.21 0.63
CA GLY A 10 -3.56 -12.05 2.07
C GLY A 10 -2.21 -12.10 2.80
N GLU A 11 -2.25 -12.02 4.12
CA GLU A 11 -1.06 -12.08 4.97
C GLU A 11 -0.36 -13.43 4.91
N SER A 12 -1.13 -14.51 4.75
CA SER A 12 -0.59 -15.87 4.61
C SER A 12 0.10 -16.11 3.27
N MET A 13 0.10 -15.11 2.36
CA MET A 13 0.74 -15.18 1.05
C MET A 13 0.34 -16.44 0.27
N VAL A 14 -0.97 -16.75 0.26
CA VAL A 14 -1.49 -17.94 -0.41
C VAL A 14 -1.30 -17.79 -1.92
N PRO A 15 -0.59 -18.72 -2.60
CA PRO A 15 -0.34 -18.62 -4.03
C PRO A 15 -1.62 -18.66 -4.87
N ASP A 16 -1.61 -17.94 -5.99
CA ASP A 16 -2.60 -18.10 -7.05
C ASP A 16 -2.22 -19.31 -7.93
N TYR A 17 -2.79 -20.48 -7.61
CA TYR A 17 -2.49 -21.72 -8.34
C TYR A 17 -2.93 -21.69 -9.81
N ASP A 18 -3.96 -20.92 -10.16
CA ASP A 18 -4.39 -20.77 -11.56
C ASP A 18 -3.33 -20.00 -12.36
N TRP A 19 -2.71 -18.98 -11.75
CA TRP A 19 -1.58 -18.25 -12.34
C TRP A 19 -0.34 -19.14 -12.48
N GLU A 20 -0.01 -19.92 -11.46
CA GLU A 20 1.10 -20.87 -11.51
C GLU A 20 0.93 -21.88 -12.67
N GLN A 21 -0.25 -22.50 -12.76
CA GLN A 21 -0.59 -23.44 -13.83
C GLN A 21 -0.58 -22.79 -15.22
N PHE A 22 -1.01 -21.53 -15.32
CA PHE A 22 -0.94 -20.77 -16.58
C PHE A 22 0.51 -20.60 -17.04
N LEU A 23 1.45 -20.39 -16.12
CA LEU A 23 2.87 -20.20 -16.42
C LEU A 23 3.62 -21.50 -16.73
N ASP A 24 3.08 -22.67 -16.38
CA ASP A 24 3.65 -23.97 -16.73
C ASP A 24 3.59 -24.27 -18.24
N HIS A 25 2.74 -23.56 -18.99
CA HIS A 25 2.57 -23.82 -20.42
C HIS A 25 3.84 -23.52 -21.23
N ASN A 26 4.39 -24.55 -21.87
CA ASN A 26 5.64 -24.51 -22.65
C ASN A 26 6.83 -23.91 -21.88
N TRP A 27 6.86 -24.13 -20.56
CA TRP A 27 7.95 -23.76 -19.68
C TRP A 27 8.63 -25.00 -19.11
N ASP A 28 9.96 -25.05 -19.18
CA ASP A 28 10.78 -26.07 -18.53
C ASP A 28 12.05 -25.41 -18.00
N ARG A 29 12.10 -25.25 -16.68
CA ARG A 29 13.22 -24.60 -15.98
C ARG A 29 14.54 -25.34 -16.16
N ASP A 30 14.51 -26.67 -16.28
CA ASP A 30 15.73 -27.47 -16.41
C ASP A 30 16.34 -27.30 -17.80
N ILE A 31 15.51 -27.25 -18.85
CA ILE A 31 15.97 -26.91 -20.20
C ILE A 31 16.55 -25.49 -20.22
N VAL A 32 15.91 -24.51 -19.57
CA VAL A 32 16.45 -23.13 -19.47
C VAL A 32 17.83 -23.13 -18.81
N ASN A 33 18.01 -23.83 -17.68
CA ASN A 33 19.31 -23.95 -17.01
C ASN A 33 20.36 -24.63 -17.91
N GLN A 34 19.99 -25.69 -18.63
CA GLN A 34 20.90 -26.40 -19.54
C GLN A 34 21.38 -25.52 -20.70
N GLU A 35 20.48 -24.74 -21.30
CA GLU A 35 20.83 -23.88 -22.44
C GLU A 35 21.61 -22.64 -21.98
N THR A 36 21.22 -22.02 -20.86
CA THR A 36 21.93 -20.85 -20.30
C THR A 36 23.34 -21.19 -19.82
N ALA A 37 23.60 -22.40 -19.31
CA ALA A 37 24.95 -22.85 -18.93
C ALA A 37 25.96 -22.87 -20.09
N LYS A 38 25.50 -22.81 -21.35
CA LYS A 38 26.37 -22.76 -22.54
C LYS A 38 26.89 -21.35 -22.84
N PHE A 39 26.38 -20.33 -22.15
CA PHE A 39 26.77 -18.93 -22.33
C PHE A 39 27.69 -18.49 -21.17
N PRO A 40 29.02 -18.45 -21.38
CA PRO A 40 29.96 -18.07 -20.31
C PRO A 40 29.78 -16.63 -19.82
N GLN A 41 29.10 -15.77 -20.59
CA GLN A 41 28.77 -14.38 -20.22
C GLN A 41 27.65 -14.30 -19.16
N LEU A 42 26.85 -15.36 -19.00
CA LEU A 42 25.72 -15.36 -18.06
C LEU A 42 26.20 -15.83 -16.69
N ILE A 43 26.29 -14.91 -15.73
CA ILE A 43 26.68 -15.21 -14.35
C ILE A 43 25.40 -15.40 -13.53
N PRO A 44 25.10 -16.58 -12.97
CA PRO A 44 23.89 -16.78 -12.18
C PRO A 44 23.78 -15.80 -11.01
N GLN A 45 22.59 -15.22 -10.82
CA GLN A 45 22.30 -14.48 -9.59
C GLN A 45 22.09 -15.45 -8.42
N SER A 46 22.18 -14.93 -7.19
CA SER A 46 21.97 -15.72 -5.96
C SER A 46 20.68 -16.55 -5.99
N ASP A 47 20.68 -17.69 -5.31
CA ASP A 47 19.51 -18.59 -5.23
C ASP A 47 18.22 -17.90 -4.79
N LYS A 48 18.33 -16.84 -3.96
CA LYS A 48 17.20 -16.00 -3.52
C LYS A 48 16.51 -15.23 -4.65
N ASN A 49 17.09 -15.16 -5.84
CA ASN A 49 16.50 -14.53 -7.03
C ASN A 49 15.98 -15.54 -8.06
N GLN A 50 16.32 -16.83 -7.90
CA GLN A 50 15.79 -17.91 -8.73
C GLN A 50 14.39 -18.29 -8.24
N ARG A 51 13.46 -18.61 -9.14
CA ARG A 51 12.10 -19.12 -8.84
C ARG A 51 11.73 -20.28 -9.76
N PRO A 52 10.62 -21.00 -9.50
CA PRO A 52 10.13 -22.04 -10.41
C PRO A 52 9.92 -21.54 -11.87
N HIS A 53 9.37 -20.34 -12.03
CA HIS A 53 9.13 -19.72 -13.35
C HIS A 53 10.07 -18.56 -13.66
N LYS A 54 11.27 -18.55 -13.07
CA LYS A 54 12.27 -17.50 -13.29
C LYS A 54 13.70 -18.00 -13.10
N VAL A 55 14.54 -17.76 -14.11
CA VAL A 55 15.98 -17.97 -14.01
C VAL A 55 16.71 -16.64 -14.25
N SER A 56 17.56 -16.23 -13.30
CA SER A 56 18.20 -14.91 -13.29
C SER A 56 19.71 -14.96 -13.41
N PHE A 57 20.27 -14.04 -14.19
CA PHE A 57 21.70 -13.86 -14.45
C PHE A 57 22.12 -12.39 -14.36
N PHE A 58 23.42 -12.16 -14.24
CA PHE A 58 24.08 -10.92 -14.60
C PHE A 58 24.67 -11.07 -15.99
N LEU A 59 24.56 -10.01 -16.80
CA LEU A 59 25.07 -9.92 -18.16
C LEU A 59 25.54 -8.48 -18.39
N GLU A 60 26.75 -8.31 -18.92
CA GLU A 60 27.31 -6.98 -19.19
C GLU A 60 26.58 -6.29 -20.36
N LYS A 61 26.35 -4.97 -20.23
CA LYS A 61 25.58 -4.19 -21.23
C LYS A 61 26.15 -4.31 -22.64
N ALA A 62 27.47 -4.36 -22.78
CA ALA A 62 28.16 -4.46 -24.07
C ALA A 62 27.86 -5.76 -24.82
N GLU A 63 27.59 -6.85 -24.10
CA GLU A 63 27.33 -8.19 -24.67
C GLU A 63 25.83 -8.52 -24.75
N SER A 64 24.99 -7.69 -24.11
CA SER A 64 23.57 -7.97 -23.89
C SER A 64 22.79 -8.30 -25.16
N LEU A 65 22.92 -7.49 -26.21
CA LEU A 65 22.12 -7.61 -27.42
C LEU A 65 22.36 -8.93 -28.17
N GLU A 66 23.62 -9.35 -28.31
CA GLU A 66 24.00 -10.58 -29.01
C GLU A 66 23.61 -11.83 -28.20
N VAL A 67 23.91 -11.83 -26.90
CA VAL A 67 23.61 -12.96 -26.00
C VAL A 67 22.11 -13.17 -25.86
N ILE A 68 21.32 -12.10 -25.68
CA ILE A 68 19.85 -12.19 -25.56
C ILE A 68 19.24 -12.79 -26.84
N LYS A 69 19.68 -12.32 -28.01
CA LYS A 69 19.19 -12.82 -29.29
C LYS A 69 19.50 -14.31 -29.46
N ALA A 70 20.76 -14.71 -29.23
CA ALA A 70 21.18 -16.09 -29.37
C ALA A 70 20.49 -17.03 -28.37
N LEU A 71 20.30 -16.57 -27.12
CA LEU A 71 19.59 -17.32 -26.09
C LEU A 71 18.11 -17.51 -26.45
N SER A 72 17.44 -16.46 -26.94
CA SER A 72 16.03 -16.54 -27.38
C SER A 72 15.85 -17.59 -28.48
N GLU A 73 16.67 -17.53 -29.54
CA GLU A 73 16.62 -18.49 -30.65
C GLU A 73 16.91 -19.93 -30.19
N CYS A 74 17.77 -20.10 -29.19
CA CYS A 74 18.13 -21.40 -28.64
C CYS A 74 16.97 -22.03 -27.86
N LEU A 75 16.33 -21.25 -26.98
CA LEU A 75 15.21 -21.70 -26.17
C LEU A 75 13.97 -22.00 -27.03
N GLU A 76 13.70 -21.17 -28.05
CA GLU A 76 12.64 -21.43 -29.03
C GLU A 76 12.85 -22.73 -29.79
N LYS A 77 14.08 -23.04 -30.21
CA LYS A 77 14.41 -24.33 -30.88
C LYS A 77 14.20 -25.55 -29.98
N ARG A 78 14.23 -25.36 -28.66
CA ARG A 78 13.92 -26.41 -27.68
C ARG A 78 12.43 -26.53 -27.38
N GLY A 79 11.58 -25.75 -28.06
CA GLY A 79 10.13 -25.77 -27.89
C GLY A 79 9.62 -24.98 -26.69
N LEU A 80 10.46 -24.09 -26.13
CA LEU A 80 10.06 -23.25 -25.00
C LEU A 80 9.51 -21.92 -25.47
N ASP A 81 8.42 -21.48 -24.85
CA ASP A 81 7.89 -20.12 -24.99
C ASP A 81 8.43 -19.26 -23.85
N VAL A 82 9.50 -18.51 -24.14
CA VAL A 82 10.18 -17.68 -23.12
C VAL A 82 10.06 -16.19 -23.42
N LYS A 83 10.22 -15.39 -22.36
CA LYS A 83 10.44 -13.95 -22.39
C LYS A 83 11.73 -13.66 -21.65
N ILE A 84 12.61 -12.88 -22.28
CA ILE A 84 13.88 -12.46 -21.70
C ILE A 84 13.79 -10.98 -21.37
N ILE A 85 13.98 -10.63 -20.10
CA ILE A 85 13.90 -9.25 -19.60
C ILE A 85 15.29 -8.81 -19.15
N TYR A 86 15.82 -7.76 -19.78
CA TYR A 86 17.04 -7.10 -19.35
C TYR A 86 16.70 -5.81 -18.60
N SER A 87 17.28 -5.61 -17.42
CA SER A 87 16.96 -4.48 -16.53
C SER A 87 18.15 -4.06 -15.66
N ASN A 88 18.09 -2.85 -15.11
CA ASN A 88 19.11 -2.29 -14.21
C ASN A 88 20.52 -2.28 -14.82
N GLY A 89 20.60 -2.23 -16.15
CA GLY A 89 21.87 -2.23 -16.88
C GLY A 89 22.75 -3.49 -16.73
N THR A 90 22.30 -4.54 -16.05
CA THR A 90 23.06 -5.80 -15.88
C THR A 90 22.20 -7.04 -15.60
N ALA A 91 21.01 -6.89 -15.02
CA ALA A 91 20.19 -8.03 -14.64
C ALA A 91 19.44 -8.59 -15.83
N LEU A 92 19.57 -9.90 -16.06
CA LEU A 92 18.86 -10.65 -17.07
C LEU A 92 17.94 -11.69 -16.42
N ASP A 93 16.65 -11.67 -16.75
CA ASP A 93 15.66 -12.64 -16.29
C ASP A 93 15.08 -13.42 -17.48
N VAL A 94 15.12 -14.75 -17.41
CA VAL A 94 14.43 -15.65 -18.34
C VAL A 94 13.17 -16.18 -17.67
N LEU A 95 12.02 -15.88 -18.25
CA LEU A 95 10.68 -16.19 -17.74
C LEU A 95 9.85 -16.92 -18.80
N PRO A 96 8.72 -17.57 -18.44
CA PRO A 96 7.71 -17.97 -19.42
C PRO A 96 7.20 -16.76 -20.22
N LYS A 97 6.81 -16.96 -21.48
CA LYS A 97 6.33 -15.89 -22.37
C LYS A 97 5.10 -15.16 -21.82
N GLY A 98 4.21 -15.90 -21.16
CA GLY A 98 3.02 -15.37 -20.49
C GLY A 98 3.29 -14.64 -19.18
N ALA A 99 4.51 -14.68 -18.64
CA ALA A 99 4.87 -14.00 -17.41
C ALA A 99 5.23 -12.52 -17.64
N GLY A 100 5.58 -11.83 -16.55
CA GLY A 100 5.96 -10.41 -16.56
C GLY A 100 4.96 -9.56 -15.77
N LYS A 101 5.42 -8.41 -15.26
CA LYS A 101 4.59 -7.53 -14.43
C LYS A 101 3.31 -7.05 -15.15
N GLY A 102 3.40 -6.74 -16.44
CA GLY A 102 2.24 -6.34 -17.25
C GLY A 102 1.22 -7.46 -17.44
N GLN A 103 1.69 -8.68 -17.72
CA GLN A 103 0.80 -9.85 -17.88
C GLN A 103 0.14 -10.26 -16.55
N ALA A 104 0.89 -10.24 -15.45
CA ALA A 104 0.35 -10.47 -14.12
C ALA A 104 -0.73 -9.44 -13.75
N LEU A 105 -0.51 -8.16 -14.07
CA LEU A 105 -1.53 -7.12 -13.87
C LEU A 105 -2.77 -7.36 -14.75
N ALA A 106 -2.59 -7.68 -16.02
CA ALA A 106 -3.70 -7.97 -16.93
C ALA A 106 -4.53 -9.18 -16.45
N TYR A 107 -3.87 -10.23 -15.94
CA TYR A 107 -4.51 -11.38 -15.30
C TYR A 107 -5.34 -10.97 -14.08
N LEU A 108 -4.77 -10.16 -13.18
CA LEU A 108 -5.48 -9.66 -11.99
C LEU A 108 -6.70 -8.82 -12.35
N LEU A 109 -6.56 -7.87 -13.28
CA LEU A 109 -7.68 -7.03 -13.73
C LEU A 109 -8.81 -7.88 -14.36
N LYS A 110 -8.46 -8.92 -15.13
CA LYS A 110 -9.44 -9.86 -15.68
C LYS A 110 -10.16 -10.64 -14.58
N LYS A 111 -9.44 -11.13 -13.57
CA LYS A 111 -10.01 -11.86 -12.42
C LYS A 111 -10.95 -10.97 -11.61
N PHE A 112 -10.53 -9.75 -11.27
CA PHE A 112 -11.37 -8.77 -10.60
C PHE A 112 -12.61 -8.39 -11.39
N LYS A 113 -12.51 -8.31 -12.72
CA LYS A 113 -13.68 -8.09 -13.58
C LYS A 113 -14.66 -9.26 -13.54
N ALA A 114 -14.18 -10.49 -13.57
CA ALA A 114 -15.03 -11.67 -13.43
C ALA A 114 -15.75 -11.72 -12.07
N ASP A 115 -15.09 -11.25 -11.01
CA ASP A 115 -15.64 -11.21 -9.65
C ASP A 115 -16.53 -9.97 -9.38
N GLY A 116 -16.71 -9.08 -10.35
CA GLY A 116 -17.47 -7.83 -10.19
C GLY A 116 -16.79 -6.80 -9.28
N ARG A 117 -15.47 -6.89 -9.11
CA ARG A 117 -14.64 -6.06 -8.21
C ARG A 117 -13.60 -5.24 -8.97
N VAL A 118 -13.99 -4.68 -10.12
CA VAL A 118 -13.07 -3.87 -10.95
C VAL A 118 -12.60 -2.64 -10.17
N PRO A 119 -11.28 -2.39 -10.08
CA PRO A 119 -10.77 -1.15 -9.50
C PRO A 119 -11.32 0.07 -10.25
N LEU A 120 -11.68 1.13 -9.53
CA LEU A 120 -12.11 2.39 -10.15
C LEU A 120 -11.02 3.02 -11.00
N ASN A 121 -9.78 2.97 -10.50
CA ASN A 121 -8.59 3.41 -11.18
C ASN A 121 -7.45 2.45 -10.88
N THR A 122 -6.52 2.28 -11.82
CA THR A 122 -5.29 1.53 -11.63
C THR A 122 -4.11 2.45 -11.90
N LEU A 123 -3.20 2.60 -10.93
CA LEU A 123 -1.94 3.33 -11.11
C LEU A 123 -0.77 2.33 -11.07
N VAL A 124 0.01 2.29 -12.14
CA VAL A 124 1.27 1.55 -12.21
C VAL A 124 2.45 2.49 -12.00
N CYS A 125 3.45 2.04 -11.26
CA CYS A 125 4.63 2.83 -10.90
C CYS A 125 5.86 2.02 -11.29
N GLY A 126 6.75 2.59 -12.11
CA GLY A 126 7.92 1.87 -12.62
C GLY A 126 9.19 2.72 -12.61
N ASP A 127 10.32 2.04 -12.47
CA ASP A 127 11.65 2.64 -12.49
C ASP A 127 12.65 1.91 -13.40
N SER A 128 12.37 0.68 -13.83
CA SER A 128 13.32 -0.12 -14.63
C SER A 128 12.66 -0.83 -15.82
N GLY A 129 13.47 -1.47 -16.67
CA GLY A 129 12.97 -2.16 -17.86
C GLY A 129 11.95 -3.27 -17.58
N ASN A 130 11.98 -3.88 -16.40
CA ASN A 130 11.01 -4.93 -16.03
C ASN A 130 9.59 -4.38 -15.73
N ASP A 131 9.45 -3.05 -15.62
CA ASP A 131 8.17 -2.35 -15.44
C ASP A 131 7.54 -1.91 -16.76
N ALA A 132 8.29 -1.95 -17.88
CA ALA A 132 7.86 -1.41 -19.17
C ALA A 132 6.47 -1.92 -19.59
N GLU A 133 6.22 -3.23 -19.45
CA GLU A 133 4.94 -3.84 -19.84
C GLU A 133 3.75 -3.37 -18.99
N LEU A 134 3.97 -2.82 -17.79
CA LEU A 134 2.87 -2.26 -16.99
C LEU A 134 2.20 -1.08 -17.71
N PHE A 135 2.98 -0.28 -18.43
CA PHE A 135 2.53 0.97 -19.06
C PHE A 135 1.71 0.76 -20.34
N ILE A 136 1.65 -0.47 -20.87
CA ILE A 136 0.81 -0.81 -22.04
C ILE A 136 -0.47 -1.57 -21.66
N VAL A 137 -0.66 -1.89 -20.37
CA VAL A 137 -1.90 -2.51 -19.91
C VAL A 137 -3.05 -1.51 -20.13
N PRO A 138 -4.17 -1.90 -20.74
CA PRO A 138 -5.30 -1.00 -20.95
C PRO A 138 -5.87 -0.47 -19.64
N GLU A 139 -6.46 0.73 -19.68
CA GLU A 139 -7.20 1.34 -18.56
C GLU A 139 -6.35 1.59 -17.29
N VAL A 140 -5.03 1.77 -17.45
CA VAL A 140 -4.13 2.14 -16.37
C VAL A 140 -3.60 3.57 -16.53
N TYR A 141 -3.39 4.24 -15.40
CA TYR A 141 -2.50 5.38 -15.28
C TYR A 141 -1.09 4.87 -14.98
N GLY A 142 -0.07 5.52 -15.52
CA GLY A 142 1.32 5.13 -15.31
C GLY A 142 2.16 6.29 -14.81
N VAL A 143 3.10 6.01 -13.90
CA VAL A 143 4.16 6.94 -13.53
C VAL A 143 5.54 6.30 -13.62
N MET A 144 6.42 6.97 -14.37
CA MET A 144 7.86 6.70 -14.37
C MET A 144 8.51 7.69 -13.42
N VAL A 145 9.11 7.21 -12.34
CA VAL A 145 9.77 8.05 -11.34
C VAL A 145 11.01 8.74 -11.92
N SER A 146 11.43 9.89 -11.39
CA SER A 146 12.52 10.66 -12.02
C SER A 146 13.89 9.98 -11.95
N ASN A 147 14.04 8.98 -11.08
CA ASN A 147 15.20 8.10 -11.00
C ASN A 147 15.06 6.81 -11.83
N ALA A 148 14.17 6.79 -12.82
CA ALA A 148 14.03 5.67 -13.74
C ALA A 148 15.31 5.44 -14.56
N GLN A 149 15.58 4.17 -14.84
CA GLN A 149 16.74 3.71 -15.60
C GLN A 149 16.60 4.02 -17.09
N GLU A 150 17.75 4.09 -17.78
CA GLU A 150 17.84 4.46 -19.20
C GLU A 150 16.98 3.55 -20.08
N GLU A 151 16.93 2.24 -19.80
CA GLU A 151 16.15 1.30 -20.61
C GLU A 151 14.63 1.57 -20.57
N LEU A 152 14.09 2.00 -19.42
CA LEU A 152 12.67 2.35 -19.32
C LEU A 152 12.37 3.68 -20.02
N LEU A 153 13.29 4.64 -19.93
CA LEU A 153 13.17 5.94 -20.60
C LEU A 153 13.24 5.80 -22.13
N GLN A 154 14.13 4.93 -22.62
CA GLN A 154 14.22 4.60 -24.03
C GLN A 154 12.94 3.91 -24.50
N TRP A 155 12.51 2.87 -23.79
CA TRP A 155 11.26 2.17 -24.09
C TRP A 155 10.07 3.12 -24.13
N HIS A 156 9.98 4.06 -23.18
CA HIS A 156 8.94 5.09 -23.16
C HIS A 156 8.92 5.94 -24.43
N ALA A 157 10.10 6.41 -24.86
CA ALA A 157 10.23 7.26 -26.05
C ALA A 157 9.78 6.55 -27.33
N GLU A 158 9.94 5.23 -27.38
CA GLU A 158 9.61 4.38 -28.53
C GLU A 158 8.14 3.92 -28.53
N ASN A 159 7.55 3.64 -27.37
CA ASN A 159 6.28 2.89 -27.29
C ASN A 159 5.07 3.73 -26.84
N VAL A 160 5.27 4.71 -25.96
CA VAL A 160 4.16 5.37 -25.25
C VAL A 160 4.27 6.90 -25.21
N LYS A 161 5.15 7.47 -26.05
CA LYS A 161 5.37 8.91 -26.14
C LYS A 161 4.07 9.65 -26.50
N GLY A 162 3.63 10.53 -25.60
CA GLY A 162 2.44 11.35 -25.78
C GLY A 162 1.14 10.75 -25.24
N ASN A 163 1.19 9.59 -24.59
CA ASN A 163 0.02 9.05 -23.89
C ASN A 163 -0.33 9.92 -22.66
N PRO A 164 -1.52 10.55 -22.59
CA PRO A 164 -1.89 11.43 -21.49
C PRO A 164 -2.08 10.71 -20.16
N HIS A 165 -2.20 9.38 -20.16
CA HIS A 165 -2.30 8.55 -18.95
C HIS A 165 -0.94 8.17 -18.37
N ILE A 166 0.16 8.59 -18.99
CA ILE A 166 1.52 8.27 -18.53
C ILE A 166 2.25 9.55 -18.16
N LEU A 167 2.72 9.61 -16.92
CA LEU A 167 3.48 10.70 -16.36
C LEU A 167 4.95 10.32 -16.25
N ARG A 168 5.83 11.13 -16.83
CA ARG A 168 7.24 11.15 -16.43
C ARG A 168 7.39 12.13 -15.26
N SER A 169 7.53 11.59 -14.06
CA SER A 169 7.62 12.37 -12.84
C SER A 169 8.88 13.23 -12.80
N THR A 170 8.79 14.42 -12.19
CA THR A 170 9.96 15.22 -11.82
C THR A 170 10.55 14.78 -10.47
N GLU A 171 9.79 14.01 -9.70
CA GLU A 171 10.11 13.59 -8.34
C GLU A 171 10.66 12.16 -8.30
N ARG A 172 11.53 11.90 -7.32
CA ARG A 172 12.20 10.60 -7.15
C ARG A 172 11.36 9.65 -6.29
N CYS A 173 11.45 8.36 -6.56
CA CYS A 173 10.91 7.29 -5.72
C CYS A 173 9.43 7.52 -5.35
N ALA A 174 9.08 7.35 -4.06
CA ALA A 174 7.71 7.51 -3.56
C ALA A 174 7.11 8.91 -3.84
N SER A 175 7.92 9.96 -3.87
CA SER A 175 7.45 11.31 -4.20
C SER A 175 6.92 11.39 -5.64
N GLY A 176 7.44 10.58 -6.57
CA GLY A 176 6.90 10.48 -7.92
C GLY A 176 5.54 9.82 -7.98
N ILE A 177 5.30 8.82 -7.12
CA ILE A 177 3.98 8.19 -6.97
C ILE A 177 2.96 9.22 -6.44
N VAL A 178 3.35 9.99 -5.42
CA VAL A 178 2.54 11.07 -4.86
C VAL A 178 2.19 12.12 -5.91
N GLN A 179 3.17 12.54 -6.72
CA GLN A 179 2.94 13.46 -7.83
C GLN A 179 1.95 12.91 -8.86
N ALA A 180 2.00 11.61 -9.15
CA ALA A 180 1.07 10.98 -10.08
C ALA A 180 -0.37 10.93 -9.54
N ILE A 181 -0.53 10.62 -8.25
CA ILE A 181 -1.84 10.64 -7.58
C ILE A 181 -2.49 12.02 -7.71
N GLU A 182 -1.70 13.09 -7.51
CA GLU A 182 -2.17 14.47 -7.72
C GLU A 182 -2.50 14.75 -9.18
N LYS A 183 -1.56 14.48 -10.09
CA LYS A 183 -1.67 14.78 -11.52
C LYS A 183 -2.89 14.13 -12.16
N PHE A 184 -3.18 12.88 -11.80
CA PHE A 184 -4.29 12.10 -12.32
C PHE A 184 -5.55 12.20 -11.44
N THR A 185 -5.52 12.98 -10.36
CA THR A 185 -6.65 13.18 -9.44
C THR A 185 -7.19 11.85 -8.89
N LEU A 186 -6.29 10.93 -8.53
CA LEU A 186 -6.64 9.58 -8.05
C LEU A 186 -7.01 9.52 -6.57
N GLY A 187 -6.77 10.62 -5.84
CA GLY A 187 -7.01 10.70 -4.41
C GLY A 187 -6.16 11.78 -3.73
N PRO A 188 -6.10 11.78 -2.39
CA PRO A 188 -5.27 12.70 -1.65
C PRO A 188 -3.81 12.32 -1.83
N ASN A 189 -2.99 13.30 -2.18
CA ASN A 189 -1.54 13.18 -2.37
C ASN A 189 -0.74 13.60 -1.12
N VAL A 190 -1.40 14.12 -0.08
CA VAL A 190 -0.77 14.54 1.17
C VAL A 190 -1.29 13.67 2.31
N SER A 191 -0.38 13.11 3.10
CA SER A 191 -0.77 12.39 4.31
C SER A 191 -1.46 13.34 5.30
N PRO A 192 -2.57 12.95 5.94
CA PRO A 192 -3.18 13.74 7.00
C PRO A 192 -2.20 14.10 8.13
N ARG A 193 -1.15 13.27 8.33
CA ARG A 193 -0.07 13.52 9.29
C ARG A 193 0.76 14.75 8.95
N ASP A 194 0.92 15.09 7.67
CA ASP A 194 1.77 16.19 7.20
C ASP A 194 1.04 17.53 7.18
N ILE A 195 -0.29 17.53 7.39
CA ILE A 195 -1.11 18.74 7.42
C ILE A 195 -1.04 19.37 8.81
N ARG A 196 -0.36 20.51 8.93
CA ARG A 196 -0.19 21.22 10.22
C ARG A 196 -1.51 21.78 10.77
N ASP A 197 -2.33 22.39 9.92
CA ASP A 197 -3.64 22.93 10.31
C ASP A 197 -4.73 21.89 10.04
N PHE A 198 -5.18 21.19 11.09
CA PHE A 198 -6.24 20.18 10.96
C PHE A 198 -7.55 20.73 10.37
N ARG A 199 -7.82 22.05 10.51
CA ARG A 199 -9.00 22.68 9.88
C ARG A 199 -8.90 22.71 8.36
N LYS A 200 -7.67 22.66 7.81
CA LYS A 200 -7.36 22.56 6.38
C LYS A 200 -7.22 21.12 5.90
N CYS A 201 -7.25 20.14 6.81
CA CYS A 201 -7.36 18.72 6.47
C CYS A 201 -8.79 18.35 6.03
N ARG A 202 -9.38 19.17 5.15
CA ARG A 202 -10.62 18.85 4.45
C ARG A 202 -10.24 18.09 3.20
N VAL A 203 -10.13 16.78 3.31
CA VAL A 203 -10.05 15.91 2.14
C VAL A 203 -11.47 15.80 1.60
N ASN A 204 -11.67 15.95 0.29
CA ASN A 204 -12.95 15.76 -0.40
C ASN A 204 -13.49 14.30 -0.32
N ILE A 205 -12.88 13.45 0.51
CA ILE A 205 -13.23 12.05 0.71
C ILE A 205 -13.66 11.89 2.17
N PHE A 206 -14.97 11.96 2.35
CA PHE A 206 -15.62 11.73 3.63
C PHE A 206 -15.76 10.22 3.85
N SER A 207 -14.73 9.56 4.39
CA SER A 207 -14.78 8.13 4.73
C SER A 207 -14.72 7.92 6.25
N PRO A 208 -15.46 6.93 6.79
CA PRO A 208 -15.38 6.56 8.21
C PRO A 208 -13.96 6.21 8.66
N GLY A 209 -13.17 5.59 7.78
CA GLY A 209 -11.75 5.31 8.03
C GLY A 209 -10.90 6.58 8.15
N HIS A 210 -11.15 7.59 7.30
CA HIS A 210 -10.46 8.86 7.38
C HIS A 210 -10.81 9.64 8.65
N GLU A 211 -12.04 9.52 9.15
CA GLU A 211 -12.46 10.11 10.42
C GLU A 211 -11.67 9.57 11.60
N VAL A 212 -11.57 8.24 11.74
CA VAL A 212 -10.79 7.64 12.83
C VAL A 212 -9.31 8.01 12.74
N VAL A 213 -8.73 8.03 11.53
CA VAL A 213 -7.33 8.46 11.33
C VAL A 213 -7.12 9.90 11.79
N LYS A 214 -8.03 10.84 11.44
CA LYS A 214 -7.93 12.23 11.88
C LYS A 214 -8.00 12.36 13.40
N PHE A 215 -8.92 11.62 14.04
CA PHE A 215 -9.05 11.62 15.50
C PHE A 215 -7.75 11.18 16.19
N TYR A 216 -7.14 10.07 15.77
CA TYR A 216 -5.93 9.56 16.43
C TYR A 216 -4.68 10.39 16.13
N LEU A 217 -4.59 11.02 14.95
CA LEU A 217 -3.54 12.00 14.70
C LEU A 217 -3.72 13.24 15.59
N PHE A 218 -4.96 13.71 15.79
CA PHE A 218 -5.23 14.78 16.74
C PHE A 218 -4.85 14.37 18.16
N TYR A 219 -5.22 13.16 18.59
CA TYR A 219 -4.86 12.59 19.90
C TYR A 219 -3.34 12.51 20.11
N GLU A 220 -2.55 12.09 19.11
CA GLU A 220 -1.09 12.15 19.16
C GLU A 220 -0.61 13.58 19.44
N ARG A 221 -1.05 14.54 18.60
CA ARG A 221 -0.60 15.93 18.69
C ARG A 221 -1.04 16.61 19.99
N TRP A 222 -2.22 16.26 20.50
CA TRP A 222 -2.75 16.76 21.78
C TRP A 222 -1.84 16.34 22.95
N ARG A 223 -1.48 15.05 23.01
CA ARG A 223 -0.56 14.53 24.03
C ARG A 223 0.86 15.07 23.89
N CYS A 224 1.30 15.39 22.68
CA CYS A 224 2.59 16.03 22.42
C CYS A 224 2.58 17.57 22.61
N ALA A 225 1.43 18.19 22.89
CA ALA A 225 1.23 19.64 22.90
C ALA A 225 1.66 20.35 21.58
N GLU A 226 1.46 19.66 20.45
CA GLU A 226 1.71 20.21 19.10
C GLU A 226 0.50 20.98 18.53
N VAL A 227 -0.63 20.94 19.22
CA VAL A 227 -1.83 21.74 18.94
C VAL A 227 -2.07 22.73 20.08
N GLU A 228 -2.65 23.88 19.74
CA GLU A 228 -3.03 24.89 20.73
C GLU A 228 -4.07 24.35 21.71
N LYS A 229 -3.84 24.58 23.01
CA LYS A 229 -4.81 24.23 24.04
C LYS A 229 -5.98 25.22 24.00
N SER A 230 -7.08 24.80 23.38
CA SER A 230 -8.28 25.62 23.20
C SER A 230 -9.52 24.90 23.72
N ASP A 231 -10.26 25.57 24.62
CA ASP A 231 -11.53 25.06 25.15
C ASP A 231 -12.57 24.88 24.04
N GLN A 232 -12.60 25.79 23.06
CA GLN A 232 -13.49 25.70 21.92
C GLN A 232 -13.21 24.45 21.07
N LEU A 233 -11.92 24.14 20.86
CA LEU A 233 -11.52 22.95 20.12
C LEU A 233 -11.95 21.69 20.87
N MET A 234 -11.74 21.64 22.19
CA MET A 234 -12.12 20.51 23.01
C MET A 234 -13.66 20.33 23.06
N GLN A 235 -14.42 21.42 23.17
CA GLN A 235 -15.89 21.38 23.10
C GLN A 235 -16.39 20.87 21.75
N SER A 236 -15.78 21.34 20.66
CA SER A 236 -16.09 20.86 19.31
C SER A 236 -15.83 19.35 19.20
N LEU A 237 -14.68 18.88 19.67
CA LEU A 237 -14.37 17.44 19.68
C LEU A 237 -15.36 16.65 20.54
N LYS A 238 -15.67 17.09 21.76
CA LYS A 238 -16.67 16.46 22.63
C LYS A 238 -18.04 16.36 21.96
N SER A 239 -18.43 17.34 21.13
CA SER A 239 -19.70 17.33 20.38
C SER A 239 -19.77 16.26 19.27
N SER A 240 -18.63 15.70 18.86
CA SER A 240 -18.56 14.58 17.91
C SER A 240 -18.81 13.22 18.57
N PHE A 241 -18.83 13.15 19.91
CA PHE A 241 -19.12 11.92 20.64
C PHE A 241 -20.56 11.93 21.14
N TYR A 242 -21.23 10.80 21.04
CA TYR A 242 -22.57 10.65 21.59
C TYR A 242 -22.52 10.72 23.12
N LEU A 243 -23.41 11.53 23.71
CA LEU A 243 -23.41 11.79 25.16
C LEU A 243 -23.58 10.52 26.00
N LEU A 244 -24.39 9.57 25.53
CA LEU A 244 -24.61 8.26 26.17
C LEU A 244 -23.75 7.16 25.55
N GLY A 245 -22.78 7.54 24.72
CA GLY A 245 -21.90 6.59 24.06
C GLY A 245 -20.91 5.97 25.04
N THR A 246 -20.39 4.82 24.66
CA THR A 246 -19.68 3.92 25.57
C THR A 246 -18.29 3.56 25.03
N PHE A 247 -17.30 3.52 25.91
CA PHE A 247 -15.97 2.99 25.64
C PHE A 247 -15.74 1.73 26.48
N VAL A 248 -15.44 0.62 25.81
CA VAL A 248 -14.99 -0.63 26.44
C VAL A 248 -13.46 -0.67 26.36
N HIS A 249 -12.84 -0.47 27.52
CA HIS A 249 -11.39 -0.51 27.67
C HIS A 249 -10.87 -1.93 27.45
N PRO A 250 -9.62 -2.13 26.96
CA PRO A 250 -9.02 -3.46 26.79
C PRO A 250 -8.99 -4.36 28.04
N SER A 251 -9.11 -3.79 29.23
CA SER A 251 -9.24 -4.53 30.49
C SER A 251 -10.64 -5.09 30.75
N GLY A 252 -11.60 -4.85 29.85
CA GLY A 252 -13.01 -5.22 29.99
C GLY A 252 -13.86 -4.22 30.79
N ILE A 253 -13.29 -3.10 31.24
CA ILE A 253 -14.04 -2.06 31.96
C ILE A 253 -14.80 -1.19 30.96
N GLU A 254 -16.11 -1.13 31.15
CA GLU A 254 -17.00 -0.24 30.41
C GLU A 254 -17.08 1.13 31.10
N GLN A 255 -16.96 2.21 30.32
CA GLN A 255 -17.10 3.56 30.83
C GLN A 255 -17.72 4.52 29.80
N PRO A 256 -18.42 5.57 30.25
CA PRO A 256 -18.99 6.59 29.36
C PRO A 256 -17.92 7.33 28.54
N LEU A 257 -18.20 7.60 27.26
CA LEU A 257 -17.26 8.31 26.36
C LEU A 257 -16.94 9.74 26.85
N ASN A 258 -17.90 10.43 27.47
CA ASN A 258 -17.67 11.76 28.05
C ASN A 258 -16.58 11.74 29.15
N LYS A 259 -16.55 10.68 29.98
CA LYS A 259 -15.51 10.48 30.98
C LYS A 259 -14.15 10.25 30.30
N CYS A 260 -14.10 9.45 29.24
CA CYS A 260 -12.87 9.27 28.45
C CYS A 260 -12.37 10.58 27.85
N MET A 261 -13.28 11.43 27.35
CA MET A 261 -12.95 12.75 26.81
C MET A 261 -12.36 13.68 27.88
N ASP A 262 -12.93 13.70 29.09
CA ASP A 262 -12.39 14.47 30.21
C ASP A 262 -11.00 13.97 30.64
N MET A 263 -10.74 12.67 30.52
CA MET A 263 -9.43 12.08 30.79
C MET A 263 -8.42 12.46 29.69
N MET A 264 -8.81 12.38 28.41
CA MET A 264 -7.99 12.83 27.29
C MET A 264 -7.61 14.31 27.41
N GLU A 265 -8.53 15.17 27.83
CA GLU A 265 -8.26 16.60 28.05
C GLU A 265 -7.13 16.82 29.08
N ARG A 266 -7.08 16.00 30.13
CA ARG A 266 -6.02 16.04 31.16
C ARG A 266 -4.67 15.54 30.67
N LEU A 267 -4.62 14.77 29.59
CA LEU A 267 -3.40 14.25 28.99
C LEU A 267 -2.69 15.27 28.08
N TYR A 268 -3.19 16.50 27.95
CA TYR A 268 -2.54 17.51 27.12
C TYR A 268 -1.06 17.70 27.51
N GLY A 269 -0.16 17.51 26.55
CA GLY A 269 1.28 17.70 26.74
C GLY A 269 1.98 16.64 27.62
N ASP A 270 1.32 15.56 28.03
CA ASP A 270 1.95 14.51 28.87
C ASP A 270 3.10 13.76 28.16
N LYS A 271 3.15 13.87 26.82
CA LYS A 271 4.19 13.34 25.94
C LYS A 271 5.08 14.42 25.31
N LEU A 272 4.98 15.68 25.75
CA LEU A 272 5.84 16.77 25.25
C LEU A 272 7.32 16.38 25.36
N GLY A 273 8.06 16.52 24.25
CA GLY A 273 9.48 16.19 24.15
C GLY A 273 9.81 14.68 24.12
N LYS A 274 8.81 13.79 24.19
CA LYS A 274 9.00 12.34 24.06
C LYS A 274 8.86 11.92 22.60
N LYS A 275 9.54 10.83 22.22
CA LYS A 275 9.32 10.13 20.93
C LYS A 275 8.02 9.33 20.99
N TYR A 276 6.88 10.02 21.05
CA TYR A 276 5.55 9.43 21.11
C TYR A 276 4.91 9.42 19.72
N ARG A 277 4.32 8.29 19.32
CA ARG A 277 3.59 8.16 18.05
C ARG A 277 2.34 7.32 18.23
N VAL A 278 1.29 7.68 17.50
CA VAL A 278 0.07 6.89 17.34
C VAL A 278 -0.17 6.67 15.86
N TRP A 279 -0.48 5.45 15.45
CA TRP A 279 -0.88 5.15 14.07
C TRP A 279 -1.91 4.03 14.05
N LEU A 280 -2.66 3.95 12.95
CA LEU A 280 -3.68 2.95 12.74
C LEU A 280 -3.25 2.07 11.57
N ASP A 281 -3.24 0.77 11.78
CA ASP A 281 -3.04 -0.23 10.74
C ASP A 281 -4.37 -0.95 10.45
N TRP A 282 -4.48 -1.59 9.28
CA TRP A 282 -5.65 -2.42 8.91
C TRP A 282 -7.02 -1.71 9.01
N VAL A 283 -7.05 -0.40 8.74
CA VAL A 283 -8.30 0.38 8.77
C VAL A 283 -9.28 -0.15 7.72
N SER A 284 -10.40 -0.68 8.20
CA SER A 284 -11.50 -1.17 7.39
C SER A 284 -12.80 -0.55 7.89
N ALA A 285 -13.71 -0.22 6.97
CA ALA A 285 -15.02 0.32 7.29
C ALA A 285 -16.10 -0.48 6.56
N ALA A 286 -17.14 -0.89 7.28
CA ALA A 286 -18.30 -1.57 6.74
C ALA A 286 -19.57 -0.81 7.16
N GLN A 287 -20.42 -0.51 6.20
CA GLN A 287 -21.74 0.03 6.49
C GLN A 287 -22.61 -1.10 7.04
N ILE A 288 -23.22 -0.89 8.22
CA ILE A 288 -24.07 -1.90 8.87
C ILE A 288 -25.55 -1.52 8.82
N ASP A 289 -25.86 -0.25 8.60
CA ASP A 289 -27.21 0.29 8.35
C ASP A 289 -27.10 1.62 7.57
N LEU A 290 -28.23 2.22 7.15
CA LEU A 290 -28.30 3.43 6.33
C LEU A 290 -27.38 4.56 6.80
N ASN A 291 -27.26 4.75 8.12
CA ASN A 291 -26.44 5.81 8.71
C ASN A 291 -25.27 5.28 9.54
N SER A 292 -25.15 3.96 9.71
CA SER A 292 -24.27 3.37 10.72
C SER A 292 -23.10 2.64 10.07
N TRP A 293 -21.91 2.88 10.60
CA TRP A 293 -20.66 2.34 10.11
C TRP A 293 -19.90 1.67 11.24
N LEU A 294 -19.42 0.47 10.96
CA LEU A 294 -18.49 -0.25 11.82
C LEU A 294 -17.08 -0.09 11.23
N VAL A 295 -16.19 0.56 11.98
CA VAL A 295 -14.80 0.76 11.59
C VAL A 295 -13.91 -0.11 12.48
N LYS A 296 -13.02 -0.91 11.88
CA LYS A 296 -12.07 -1.77 12.59
C LYS A 296 -10.65 -1.42 12.18
N PHE A 297 -9.74 -1.40 13.13
CA PHE A 297 -8.32 -1.10 12.91
C PHE A 297 -7.48 -1.55 14.09
N ASP A 298 -6.18 -1.73 13.84
CA ASP A 298 -5.18 -1.92 14.88
C ASP A 298 -4.66 -0.55 15.30
N LYS A 299 -4.94 -0.15 16.54
CA LYS A 299 -4.42 1.08 17.12
C LYS A 299 -3.09 0.80 17.79
N TRP A 300 -2.06 1.45 17.28
CA TRP A 300 -0.72 1.40 17.84
C TRP A 300 -0.37 2.68 18.59
N GLU A 301 0.22 2.53 19.77
CA GLU A 301 0.96 3.61 20.44
C GLU A 301 2.43 3.19 20.63
N SER A 302 3.34 4.13 20.46
CA SER A 302 4.75 3.93 20.80
C SER A 302 5.29 5.09 21.61
N THR A 303 6.13 4.78 22.59
CA THR A 303 6.94 5.77 23.32
C THR A 303 8.37 5.24 23.38
N GLY A 304 9.30 5.87 22.66
CA GLY A 304 10.67 5.36 22.53
C GLY A 304 10.69 4.01 21.80
N GLU A 305 11.19 2.96 22.45
CA GLU A 305 11.24 1.60 21.90
C GLU A 305 10.02 0.74 22.26
N THR A 306 9.23 1.18 23.24
CA THR A 306 8.03 0.45 23.66
C THR A 306 6.90 0.66 22.67
N ARG A 307 6.24 -0.43 22.28
CA ARG A 307 5.08 -0.46 21.38
C ARG A 307 3.95 -1.20 22.05
N GLN A 308 2.74 -0.70 21.88
CA GLN A 308 1.52 -1.25 22.41
C GLN A 308 0.48 -1.25 21.29
N CYS A 309 -0.35 -2.28 21.26
CA CYS A 309 -1.36 -2.43 20.20
C CYS A 309 -2.66 -2.98 20.78
N CYS A 310 -3.77 -2.45 20.30
CA CYS A 310 -5.07 -3.04 20.51
C CYS A 310 -5.88 -3.06 19.22
N LEU A 311 -6.63 -4.14 19.03
CA LEU A 311 -7.69 -4.18 18.03
C LEU A 311 -8.79 -3.24 18.50
N THR A 312 -9.14 -2.26 17.67
CA THR A 312 -10.17 -1.28 17.98
C THR A 312 -11.33 -1.41 16.99
N THR A 313 -12.54 -1.42 17.54
CA THR A 313 -13.79 -1.36 16.80
C THR A 313 -14.56 -0.11 17.20
N VAL A 314 -14.97 0.69 16.22
CA VAL A 314 -15.71 1.94 16.42
C VAL A 314 -17.04 1.86 15.69
N LEU A 315 -18.13 2.19 16.38
CA LEU A 315 -19.42 2.44 15.79
C LEU A 315 -19.60 3.94 15.55
N LEU A 316 -19.73 4.33 14.28
CA LEU A 316 -19.98 5.70 13.84
C LEU A 316 -21.38 5.80 13.25
N THR A 317 -22.04 6.94 13.47
CA THR A 317 -23.28 7.31 12.76
C THR A 317 -23.10 8.60 11.97
N THR A 318 -23.62 8.68 10.76
CA THR A 318 -23.65 9.92 9.98
C THR A 318 -24.70 10.89 10.55
N LYS A 319 -24.36 12.18 10.66
CA LYS A 319 -25.33 13.19 11.10
C LYS A 319 -26.38 13.42 10.00
N GLN A 320 -27.66 13.16 10.31
CA GLN A 320 -28.77 13.51 9.44
C GLN A 320 -29.16 14.98 9.69
N ALA A 321 -28.81 15.85 8.75
CA ALA A 321 -29.16 17.29 8.62
C ALA A 321 -28.06 18.32 8.99
N GLU A 322 -27.97 19.33 8.11
CA GLU A 322 -27.12 20.53 8.05
C GLU A 322 -25.60 20.34 7.77
N GLU A 323 -24.98 19.26 8.24
CA GLU A 323 -23.59 18.90 7.87
C GLU A 323 -23.50 17.43 7.40
N PRO A 324 -23.65 17.15 6.09
CA PRO A 324 -23.56 15.79 5.54
C PRO A 324 -22.17 15.13 5.71
N GLU A 325 -21.20 15.87 6.23
CA GLU A 325 -19.79 15.53 6.37
C GLU A 325 -19.36 15.48 7.85
N ALA A 326 -20.20 14.97 8.74
CA ALA A 326 -19.83 14.74 10.14
C ALA A 326 -20.31 13.36 10.65
N PHE A 327 -19.42 12.68 11.39
CA PHE A 327 -19.73 11.44 12.09
C PHE A 327 -19.94 11.71 13.57
N THR A 328 -20.79 10.90 14.20
CA THR A 328 -20.94 10.82 15.65
C THR A 328 -20.39 9.48 16.14
N TRP A 329 -19.48 9.54 17.11
CA TRP A 329 -18.87 8.38 17.74
C TRP A 329 -19.81 7.82 18.81
N MET A 330 -20.37 6.64 18.54
CA MET A 330 -21.40 6.03 19.38
C MET A 330 -20.82 5.04 20.38
N HIS A 331 -19.87 4.23 19.93
CA HIS A 331 -19.27 3.18 20.73
C HIS A 331 -17.84 2.92 20.27
N ILE A 332 -16.96 2.64 21.21
CA ILE A 332 -15.58 2.23 20.95
C ILE A 332 -15.29 1.01 21.82
N HIS A 333 -14.76 -0.04 21.23
CA HIS A 333 -14.32 -1.22 21.95
C HIS A 333 -12.90 -1.55 21.52
N GLN A 334 -12.03 -1.69 22.51
CA GLN A 334 -10.65 -2.11 22.30
C GLN A 334 -10.36 -3.44 22.97
N THR A 335 -9.50 -4.24 22.37
CA THR A 335 -8.98 -5.49 22.93
C THR A 335 -7.48 -5.54 22.70
N TRP A 336 -6.70 -5.85 23.74
CA TRP A 336 -5.25 -5.96 23.61
C TRP A 336 -4.88 -7.02 22.57
N LEU A 337 -3.84 -6.75 21.78
CA LEU A 337 -3.19 -7.79 21.00
C LEU A 337 -2.20 -8.52 21.91
N ASP A 338 -2.19 -9.85 21.85
CA ASP A 338 -1.43 -10.71 22.78
C ASP A 338 0.04 -10.28 22.89
N GLY A 339 0.50 -10.00 24.11
CA GLY A 339 1.88 -9.63 24.41
C GLY A 339 2.25 -8.19 24.06
N LEU A 340 1.29 -7.36 23.62
CA LEU A 340 1.47 -5.94 23.32
C LEU A 340 0.69 -5.03 24.27
N GLU A 341 0.40 -5.51 25.49
CA GLU A 341 -0.32 -4.76 26.50
C GLU A 341 0.48 -3.58 27.05
N ALA A 342 -0.23 -2.52 27.45
CA ALA A 342 0.41 -1.44 28.18
C ALA A 342 0.80 -1.87 29.61
N LYS A 343 2.06 -1.62 29.99
CA LYS A 343 2.55 -1.82 31.37
C LYS A 343 1.79 -0.98 32.38
N ASP A 344 1.45 0.24 32.00
CA ASP A 344 0.55 1.12 32.72
C ASP A 344 -0.68 1.39 31.86
N GLN A 345 -1.81 0.79 32.25
CA GLN A 345 -3.08 0.90 31.55
C GLN A 345 -3.90 2.11 32.00
N THR A 346 -3.49 2.82 33.07
CA THR A 346 -4.26 3.94 33.61
C THR A 346 -4.28 5.17 32.70
N THR A 347 -3.35 5.21 31.73
CA THR A 347 -3.24 6.28 30.73
C THR A 347 -3.66 5.83 29.33
N TRP A 348 -4.20 4.60 29.20
CA TRP A 348 -4.69 4.07 27.94
C TRP A 348 -6.15 4.48 27.72
N PHE A 349 -6.35 5.41 26.81
CA PHE A 349 -7.68 5.85 26.38
C PHE A 349 -7.77 5.88 24.87
N PHE A 350 -9.02 5.78 24.44
CA PHE A 350 -9.49 5.82 23.07
C PHE A 350 -8.93 4.76 22.16
#